data_AF-A0A496ASE4-F1
#
_entry.id   AF-A0A496ASE4-F1
#
_cell.length_a   1.000
_cell.length_b   1.000
_cell.length_c   1.000
_cell.angle_alpha   90.00
_cell.angle_beta   90.00
_cell.angle_gamma   90.00
#
_symmetry.space_group_name_H-M   'P 1'
#
loop_
_entity.id
_entity.type
_entity.pdbx_description
1 polymer ?
#
loop_
_entity_poly.entity_id
_entity_poly.type
_entity_poly.pdbx_seq_one_letter_code
_entity_poly.pdbx_strand_id
1 'polypeptide(L)'
;METVTKKVWSPSTEQVCEIELPAESIVETALLELDYPVGGLHKRKIAEALAERFSLTDEQTNAKLKSENGPRAFNFHVGKVTGTLIRSGKMMKTKSGRRDINREQVSEEIGVSKQDSDDSRNTPEKSIERNYQLIRRELATELLQKIKNNTPTFFEKLVIDLLFKMGYGGSREDAQAVGRSGDGGIDGIIKADPLGLNVVYIQAKRWEGNVGAPPVRDFVGALDGEGVQDGIFITTSDFNPAAKEFAERSSKRVILINGSQLARYMIDHNVGVSVEKTYEIKRVDSDYFTENAEDS
;
A
#
# COMPACT_ATOMS: atom_id res chain seq x y z
N MET A 1 -11.79 -29.46 10.46
CA MET A 1 -11.95 -28.03 10.79
C MET A 1 -12.37 -27.95 12.25
N GLU A 2 -11.80 -27.05 13.04
CA GLU A 2 -12.20 -26.89 14.45
C GLU A 2 -13.64 -26.34 14.51
N THR A 3 -14.53 -27.05 15.21
CA THR A 3 -15.94 -26.73 15.33
C THR A 3 -16.35 -26.55 16.79
N VAL A 4 -17.43 -25.79 17.00
CA VAL A 4 -18.09 -25.61 18.27
C VAL A 4 -19.53 -26.07 18.17
N THR A 5 -19.95 -26.92 19.10
CA THR A 5 -21.34 -27.38 19.19
C THR A 5 -22.23 -26.26 19.72
N LYS A 6 -23.36 -26.02 19.06
CA LYS A 6 -24.38 -25.05 19.48
C LYS A 6 -25.75 -25.72 19.52
N LYS A 7 -26.46 -25.50 20.64
CA LYS A 7 -27.89 -25.80 20.74
C LYS A 7 -28.68 -24.74 19.97
N VAL A 8 -29.44 -25.18 18.98
CA VAL A 8 -30.18 -24.34 18.05
C VAL A 8 -31.57 -24.91 17.82
N TRP A 9 -32.48 -24.07 17.35
CA TRP A 9 -33.76 -24.50 16.82
C TRP A 9 -33.62 -24.79 15.32
N SER A 10 -34.03 -26.00 14.94
CA SER A 10 -33.99 -26.52 13.57
C SER A 10 -35.27 -26.16 12.81
N PRO A 11 -35.19 -25.43 11.69
CA PRO A 11 -36.36 -25.14 10.87
C PRO A 11 -36.91 -26.35 10.12
N SER A 12 -36.09 -27.37 9.87
CA SER A 12 -36.52 -28.57 9.15
C SER A 12 -37.25 -29.56 10.04
N THR A 13 -36.86 -29.66 11.31
CA THR A 13 -37.44 -30.61 12.29
C THR A 13 -38.33 -29.94 13.33
N GLU A 14 -38.39 -28.60 13.34
CA GLU A 14 -39.10 -27.77 14.33
C GLU A 14 -38.70 -28.03 15.81
N GLN A 15 -37.56 -28.67 16.03
CA GLN A 15 -37.07 -29.07 17.36
C GLN A 15 -35.72 -28.43 17.71
N VAL A 16 -35.35 -28.50 18.99
CA VAL A 16 -34.01 -28.09 19.44
C VAL A 16 -33.04 -29.23 19.19
N CYS A 17 -32.00 -28.95 18.42
CA CYS A 17 -30.92 -29.89 18.14
C CYS A 17 -29.55 -29.25 18.39
N GLU A 18 -28.51 -30.07 18.31
CA GLU A 18 -27.13 -29.60 18.33
C GLU A 18 -26.58 -29.59 16.90
N ILE A 19 -26.00 -28.46 16.51
CA ILE A 19 -25.27 -28.33 15.24
C ILE A 19 -23.81 -28.00 15.53
N GLU A 20 -22.94 -28.42 14.63
CA GLU A 20 -21.56 -27.98 14.61
C GLU A 20 -21.43 -26.72 13.75
N LEU A 21 -20.82 -25.68 14.32
CA LEU A 21 -20.45 -24.48 13.59
C LEU A 21 -18.94 -24.28 13.66
N PRO A 22 -18.33 -23.58 12.68
CA PRO A 22 -16.95 -23.14 12.76
C PRO A 22 -16.58 -22.50 14.10
N ALA A 23 -15.39 -22.77 14.64
CA ALA A 23 -14.89 -22.05 15.82
C ALA A 23 -14.62 -20.56 15.50
N GLU A 24 -14.66 -19.68 16.52
CA GLU A 24 -14.50 -18.22 16.34
C GLU A 24 -13.16 -17.86 15.67
N SER A 25 -12.08 -18.57 16.00
CA SER A 25 -10.76 -18.44 15.38
C SER A 25 -10.80 -18.72 13.88
N ILE A 26 -11.48 -19.78 13.45
CA ILE A 26 -11.59 -20.14 12.03
C ILE A 26 -12.44 -19.12 11.27
N VAL A 27 -13.52 -18.62 11.89
CA VAL A 27 -14.35 -17.56 11.30
C VAL A 27 -13.58 -16.26 11.19
N GLU A 28 -12.76 -15.92 12.19
CA GLU A 28 -11.90 -14.74 12.16
C GLU A 28 -10.91 -14.81 11.01
N THR A 29 -10.15 -15.91 10.90
CA THR A 29 -9.21 -16.13 9.79
C THR A 29 -9.93 -16.04 8.44
N ALA A 30 -11.07 -16.71 8.30
CA ALA A 30 -11.81 -16.70 7.05
C ALA A 30 -12.39 -15.31 6.69
N LEU A 31 -12.79 -14.51 7.68
CA LEU A 31 -13.23 -13.13 7.49
C LEU A 31 -12.12 -12.21 7.02
N LEU A 32 -10.88 -12.43 7.48
CA LEU A 32 -9.72 -11.62 7.10
C LEU A 32 -9.17 -11.98 5.71
N GLU A 33 -9.37 -13.23 5.29
CA GLU A 33 -8.95 -13.74 3.98
C GLU A 33 -10.01 -13.59 2.88
N LEU A 34 -11.24 -13.23 3.23
CA LEU A 34 -12.32 -13.03 2.27
C LEU A 34 -11.97 -11.88 1.31
N ASP A 35 -12.31 -12.03 0.02
CA ASP A 35 -12.09 -10.98 -0.96
C ASP A 35 -13.16 -9.88 -0.85
N TYR A 36 -12.76 -8.70 -0.39
CA TYR A 36 -13.63 -7.53 -0.31
C TYR A 36 -13.39 -6.63 -1.53
N PRO A 37 -14.39 -6.44 -2.41
CA PRO A 37 -14.31 -5.49 -3.51
C PRO A 37 -14.28 -4.06 -2.98
N VAL A 38 -13.85 -3.12 -3.84
CA VAL A 38 -13.79 -1.68 -3.51
C VAL A 38 -15.17 -1.21 -3.01
N GLY A 39 -15.21 -0.70 -1.77
CA GLY A 39 -16.45 -0.29 -1.11
C GLY A 39 -17.09 -1.34 -0.18
N GLY A 40 -16.42 -2.47 0.04
CA GLY A 40 -16.75 -3.48 1.04
C GLY A 40 -17.93 -4.40 0.70
N LEU A 41 -18.18 -5.37 1.56
CA LEU A 41 -19.27 -6.35 1.44
C LEU A 41 -20.43 -6.09 2.40
N HIS A 42 -21.65 -6.45 1.97
CA HIS A 42 -22.81 -6.43 2.85
C HIS A 42 -22.79 -7.63 3.80
N LYS A 43 -23.24 -7.46 5.05
CA LYS A 43 -23.25 -8.51 6.09
C LYS A 43 -23.84 -9.86 5.65
N ARG A 44 -24.84 -9.81 4.76
CA ARG A 44 -25.49 -11.00 4.20
C ARG A 44 -24.57 -11.76 3.25
N LYS A 45 -23.91 -11.05 2.32
CA LYS A 45 -22.97 -11.66 1.36
C LYS A 45 -21.76 -12.28 2.05
N ILE A 46 -21.31 -11.68 3.16
CA ILE A 46 -20.22 -12.23 3.97
C ILE A 46 -20.64 -13.57 4.58
N ALA A 47 -21.83 -13.63 5.20
CA ALA A 47 -22.33 -14.87 5.77
C ALA A 47 -22.56 -15.95 4.68
N GLU A 48 -23.05 -15.58 3.50
CA GLU A 48 -23.22 -16.49 2.36
C GLU A 48 -21.87 -17.05 1.88
N ALA A 49 -20.88 -16.20 1.64
CA ALA A 49 -19.56 -16.63 1.18
C ALA A 49 -18.84 -17.51 2.20
N LEU A 50 -18.97 -17.22 3.50
CA LEU A 50 -18.40 -18.05 4.55
C LEU A 50 -19.13 -19.39 4.68
N ALA A 51 -20.46 -19.41 4.52
CA ALA A 51 -21.22 -20.66 4.55
C ALA A 51 -20.79 -21.60 3.41
N GLU A 52 -20.61 -21.06 2.21
CA GLU A 52 -20.09 -21.80 1.05
C GLU A 52 -18.65 -22.29 1.30
N ARG A 53 -17.77 -21.40 1.77
CA ARG A 53 -16.36 -21.74 2.08
C ARG A 53 -16.23 -22.87 3.09
N PHE A 54 -17.12 -22.93 4.08
CA PHE A 54 -17.13 -23.97 5.11
C PHE A 54 -17.99 -25.19 4.74
N SER A 55 -18.55 -25.21 3.53
CA SER A 55 -19.45 -26.28 3.05
C SER A 55 -20.58 -26.58 4.05
N LEU A 56 -21.19 -25.53 4.62
CA LEU A 56 -22.27 -25.68 5.58
C LEU A 56 -23.54 -26.17 4.89
N THR A 57 -24.24 -27.08 5.57
CA THR A 57 -25.55 -27.57 5.13
C THR A 57 -26.64 -26.49 5.25
N ASP A 58 -27.73 -26.67 4.51
CA ASP A 58 -28.93 -25.82 4.64
C ASP A 58 -29.46 -25.78 6.08
N GLU A 59 -29.35 -26.90 6.79
CA GLU A 59 -29.73 -26.97 8.20
C GLU A 59 -28.85 -26.05 9.06
N GLN A 60 -27.53 -26.14 8.92
CA GLN A 60 -26.59 -25.31 9.67
C GLN A 60 -26.71 -23.81 9.35
N THR A 61 -27.02 -23.46 8.11
CA THR A 61 -27.16 -22.05 7.67
C THR A 61 -28.49 -21.42 8.08
N ASN A 62 -29.55 -22.21 8.20
CA ASN A 62 -30.89 -21.72 8.53
C ASN A 62 -31.29 -21.94 9.99
N ALA A 63 -30.57 -22.76 10.75
CA ALA A 63 -30.75 -22.96 12.19
C ALA A 63 -30.79 -21.63 12.97
N LYS A 64 -31.67 -21.55 13.97
CA LYS A 64 -31.96 -20.30 14.71
C LYS A 64 -31.56 -20.41 16.18
N LEU A 65 -31.15 -19.29 16.77
CA LEU A 65 -30.80 -19.23 18.18
C LEU A 65 -32.04 -19.10 19.07
N LYS A 66 -32.11 -19.89 20.14
CA LYS A 66 -33.11 -19.84 21.23
C LYS A 66 -34.54 -20.21 20.84
N SER A 67 -35.04 -19.82 19.66
CA SER A 67 -36.42 -20.10 19.22
C SER A 67 -36.57 -19.96 17.70
N GLU A 68 -37.75 -20.35 17.20
CA GLU A 68 -38.17 -20.19 15.80
C GLU A 68 -38.11 -18.73 15.29
N ASN A 69 -38.27 -17.74 16.16
CA ASN A 69 -38.17 -16.32 15.78
C ASN A 69 -36.77 -15.73 16.03
N GLY A 70 -35.81 -16.57 16.42
CA GLY A 70 -34.45 -16.16 16.68
C GLY A 70 -33.64 -15.81 15.43
N PRO A 71 -32.53 -15.08 15.58
CA PRO A 71 -31.61 -14.86 14.49
C PRO A 71 -30.95 -16.18 14.06
N ARG A 72 -30.61 -16.29 12.78
CA ARG A 72 -29.83 -17.43 12.26
C ARG A 72 -28.52 -17.55 13.03
N ALA A 73 -28.25 -18.74 13.54
CA ALA A 73 -27.14 -19.01 14.45
C ALA A 73 -25.79 -18.68 13.81
N PHE A 74 -25.58 -19.12 12.57
CA PHE A 74 -24.35 -18.84 11.84
C PHE A 74 -24.18 -17.33 11.55
N ASN A 75 -25.23 -16.63 11.10
CA ASN A 75 -25.15 -15.18 10.85
C ASN A 75 -24.85 -14.39 12.12
N PHE A 76 -25.43 -14.80 13.25
CA PHE A 76 -25.14 -14.19 14.55
C PHE A 76 -23.69 -14.43 14.96
N HIS A 77 -23.19 -15.65 14.76
CA HIS A 77 -21.82 -16.02 15.04
C HIS A 77 -20.80 -15.20 14.21
N VAL A 78 -20.98 -15.11 12.90
CA VAL A 78 -20.18 -14.25 12.00
C VAL A 78 -20.25 -12.79 12.44
N GLY A 79 -21.44 -12.31 12.82
CA GLY A 79 -21.65 -10.95 13.31
C GLY A 79 -20.89 -10.64 14.60
N LYS A 80 -20.81 -11.61 15.52
CA LYS A 80 -20.03 -11.48 16.77
C LYS A 80 -18.54 -11.29 16.47
N VAL A 81 -17.96 -12.17 15.65
CA VAL A 81 -16.54 -12.13 15.26
C VAL A 81 -16.22 -10.84 14.48
N THR A 82 -17.08 -10.48 13.52
CA THR A 82 -17.00 -9.19 12.80
C THR A 82 -16.97 -8.00 13.76
N GLY A 83 -17.80 -8.01 14.81
CA GLY A 83 -17.81 -6.95 15.82
C GLY A 83 -16.52 -6.87 16.62
N THR A 84 -15.90 -8.02 16.92
CA THR A 84 -14.58 -8.08 17.57
C THR A 84 -13.50 -7.50 16.66
N LEU A 85 -13.47 -7.88 15.38
CA LEU A 85 -12.52 -7.35 14.39
C LEU A 85 -12.65 -5.84 14.19
N ILE A 86 -13.86 -5.29 14.29
CA ILE A 86 -14.07 -3.84 14.21
C ILE A 86 -13.51 -3.14 15.45
N ARG A 87 -13.73 -3.71 16.65
CA ARG A 87 -13.20 -3.13 17.90
C ARG A 87 -11.67 -3.19 17.96
N SER A 88 -11.07 -4.22 17.38
CA SER A 88 -9.60 -4.33 17.27
C SER A 88 -9.01 -3.53 16.11
N GLY A 89 -9.82 -2.88 15.27
CA GLY A 89 -9.36 -2.06 14.15
C GLY A 89 -9.05 -2.82 12.84
N LYS A 90 -9.06 -4.16 12.88
CA LYS A 90 -8.80 -5.06 11.73
C LYS A 90 -9.88 -5.00 10.64
N MET A 91 -11.07 -4.53 10.98
CA MET A 91 -12.18 -4.35 10.05
C MET A 91 -12.84 -2.99 10.27
N MET A 92 -13.36 -2.39 9.21
CA MET A 92 -14.06 -1.12 9.24
C MET A 92 -15.48 -1.23 8.69
N LYS A 93 -16.31 -0.27 9.07
CA LYS A 93 -17.65 -0.10 8.52
C LYS A 93 -17.65 1.10 7.57
N THR A 94 -18.02 0.88 6.32
CA THR A 94 -18.10 1.96 5.33
C THR A 94 -19.30 2.88 5.63
N LYS A 95 -19.33 4.08 5.01
CA LYS A 95 -20.45 5.03 5.13
C LYS A 95 -21.81 4.42 4.71
N SER A 96 -21.80 3.46 3.78
CA SER A 96 -22.98 2.71 3.33
C SER A 96 -23.34 1.51 4.22
N GLY A 97 -22.63 1.32 5.34
CA GLY A 97 -22.88 0.25 6.29
C GLY A 97 -22.33 -1.12 5.89
N ARG A 98 -21.49 -1.19 4.84
CA ARG A 98 -20.77 -2.40 4.41
C ARG A 98 -19.55 -2.65 5.31
N ARG A 99 -18.92 -3.81 5.20
CA ARG A 99 -17.70 -4.20 5.94
C ARG A 99 -16.54 -4.30 4.98
N ASP A 100 -15.38 -3.84 5.42
CA ASP A 100 -14.13 -3.95 4.68
C ASP A 100 -12.98 -4.17 5.66
N ILE A 101 -11.91 -4.82 5.22
CA ILE A 101 -10.75 -5.10 6.06
C ILE A 101 -9.79 -3.92 6.07
N ASN A 102 -9.21 -3.63 7.23
CA ASN A 102 -8.14 -2.65 7.35
C ASN A 102 -6.82 -3.30 6.93
N ARG A 103 -6.50 -3.23 5.63
CA ARG A 103 -5.34 -3.94 5.04
C ARG A 103 -4.01 -3.53 5.66
N GLU A 104 -3.88 -2.31 6.19
CA GLU A 104 -2.69 -1.84 6.89
C GLU A 104 -2.54 -2.51 8.26
N GLN A 105 -3.57 -2.48 9.11
CA GLN A 105 -3.50 -3.11 10.45
C GLN A 105 -3.50 -4.64 10.42
N VAL A 106 -4.19 -5.25 9.46
CA VAL A 106 -4.15 -6.71 9.27
C VAL A 106 -2.76 -7.17 8.85
N SER A 107 -1.97 -6.32 8.18
CA SER A 107 -0.60 -6.61 7.77
C SER A 107 0.46 -6.43 8.88
N GLU A 108 0.15 -5.70 9.96
CA GLU A 108 1.07 -5.44 11.07
C GLU A 108 1.07 -6.55 12.14
N GLU A 109 -0.08 -7.14 12.45
CA GLU A 109 -0.19 -8.20 13.48
C GLU A 109 -0.03 -9.61 12.93
N ILE A 110 -0.49 -9.84 11.70
CA ILE A 110 -0.22 -11.10 11.02
C ILE A 110 1.16 -10.94 10.41
N GLY A 111 2.20 -11.39 11.11
CA GLY A 111 3.57 -11.53 10.58
C GLY A 111 3.67 -12.56 9.44
N VAL A 112 2.73 -12.53 8.50
CA VAL A 112 2.55 -13.43 7.37
C VAL A 112 2.40 -12.56 6.12
N SER A 113 3.54 -12.29 5.50
CA SER A 113 3.80 -12.67 4.11
C SER A 113 2.53 -13.03 3.31
N LYS A 114 1.94 -12.06 2.61
CA LYS A 114 1.02 -12.39 1.51
C LYS A 114 1.82 -12.99 0.34
N GLN A 115 1.44 -14.22 0.01
CA GLN A 115 1.50 -15.01 -1.24
C GLN A 115 2.03 -16.42 -0.92
N ASP A 116 1.39 -17.54 -1.28
CA ASP A 116 0.19 -17.87 -2.06
C ASP A 116 -0.20 -19.31 -1.66
N SER A 117 -1.49 -19.65 -1.69
CA SER A 117 -1.91 -21.06 -1.79
C SER A 117 -2.87 -21.21 -2.98
N ASP A 118 -2.29 -21.15 -4.16
CA ASP A 118 -2.73 -21.98 -5.29
C ASP A 118 -1.48 -22.78 -5.66
N ASP A 119 -1.57 -24.11 -5.58
CA ASP A 119 -0.42 -24.99 -5.64
C ASP A 119 0.16 -25.02 -7.07
N SER A 120 1.06 -24.08 -7.33
CA SER A 120 2.20 -24.33 -8.19
C SER A 120 3.43 -23.81 -7.46
N ARG A 121 4.09 -24.73 -6.74
CA ARG A 121 5.52 -24.73 -6.38
C ARG A 121 6.24 -23.46 -6.82
N ASN A 122 6.79 -22.68 -5.87
CA ASN A 122 7.87 -21.70 -6.07
C ASN A 122 8.43 -21.74 -7.49
N THR A 123 7.74 -21.10 -8.44
CA THR A 123 8.24 -21.17 -9.80
C THR A 123 9.55 -20.39 -9.78
N PRO A 124 10.58 -20.82 -10.51
CA PRO A 124 11.84 -20.09 -10.52
C PRO A 124 11.63 -18.59 -10.75
N GLU A 125 10.64 -18.21 -11.57
CA GLU A 125 10.24 -16.84 -11.86
C GLU A 125 9.72 -16.10 -10.61
N LYS A 126 8.76 -16.68 -9.87
CA LYS A 126 8.25 -16.08 -8.61
C LYS A 126 9.35 -15.92 -7.56
N SER A 127 10.27 -16.89 -7.50
CA SER A 127 11.42 -16.82 -6.59
C SER A 127 12.38 -15.69 -7.00
N ILE A 128 12.67 -15.54 -8.28
CA ILE A 128 13.49 -14.44 -8.81
C ILE A 128 12.84 -13.09 -8.50
N GLU A 129 11.54 -12.93 -8.73
CA GLU A 129 10.82 -11.68 -8.44
C GLU A 129 10.91 -11.31 -6.95
N ARG A 130 10.65 -12.26 -6.05
CA ARG A 130 10.76 -12.04 -4.61
C ARG A 130 12.17 -11.63 -4.20
N ASN A 131 13.19 -12.33 -4.68
CA ASN A 131 14.59 -12.01 -4.39
C ASN A 131 14.98 -10.64 -4.95
N TYR A 132 14.52 -10.30 -6.16
CA TYR A 132 14.73 -8.98 -6.74
C TYR A 132 14.16 -7.87 -5.84
N GLN A 133 12.94 -8.03 -5.32
CA GLN A 133 12.35 -7.05 -4.41
C GLN A 133 13.13 -6.95 -3.07
N LEU A 134 13.66 -8.05 -2.55
CA LEU A 134 14.51 -8.05 -1.35
C LEU A 134 15.80 -7.27 -1.59
N ILE A 135 16.54 -7.60 -2.66
CA ILE A 135 17.77 -6.90 -3.06
C ILE A 135 17.49 -5.40 -3.22
N ARG A 136 16.39 -5.05 -3.89
CA ARG A 136 16.01 -3.65 -4.10
C ARG A 136 15.72 -2.91 -2.79
N ARG A 137 15.10 -3.57 -1.80
CA ARG A 137 14.85 -2.99 -0.48
C ARG A 137 16.14 -2.78 0.31
N GLU A 138 17.02 -3.79 0.32
CA GLU A 138 18.33 -3.70 0.98
C GLU A 138 19.18 -2.58 0.39
N LEU A 139 19.22 -2.48 -0.94
CA LEU A 139 19.89 -1.39 -1.64
C LEU A 139 19.30 -0.02 -1.28
N ALA A 140 17.97 0.10 -1.21
CA ALA A 140 17.32 1.35 -0.82
C ALA A 140 17.70 1.76 0.63
N THR A 141 17.79 0.80 1.55
CA THR A 141 18.26 1.04 2.92
C THR A 141 19.71 1.49 2.94
N GLU A 142 20.60 0.83 2.21
CA GLU A 142 22.02 1.20 2.11
C GLU A 142 22.19 2.61 1.54
N LEU A 143 21.50 2.91 0.43
CA LEU A 143 21.50 4.24 -0.19
C LEU A 143 21.07 5.31 0.80
N LEU A 144 19.96 5.09 1.50
CA LEU A 144 19.47 6.07 2.46
C LEU A 144 20.47 6.35 3.59
N GLN A 145 21.17 5.32 4.08
CA GLN A 145 22.23 5.49 5.08
C GLN A 145 23.40 6.30 4.52
N LYS A 146 23.84 6.02 3.29
CA LYS A 146 24.88 6.83 2.62
C LYS A 146 24.46 8.29 2.50
N ILE A 147 23.22 8.57 2.11
CA ILE A 147 22.70 9.93 1.99
C ILE A 147 22.70 10.65 3.34
N LYS A 148 22.23 9.99 4.40
CA LYS A 148 22.21 10.55 5.76
C LYS A 148 23.60 10.93 6.28
N ASN A 149 24.62 10.18 5.87
CA ASN A 149 26.02 10.40 6.26
C ASN A 149 26.74 11.48 5.44
N ASN A 150 26.10 12.04 4.40
CA ASN A 150 26.67 13.12 3.60
C ASN A 150 26.28 14.51 4.12
N THR A 151 26.87 15.55 3.52
CA THR A 151 26.59 16.95 3.89
C THR A 151 25.21 17.41 3.39
N PRO A 152 24.57 18.40 4.06
CA PRO A 152 23.31 18.98 3.59
C PRO A 152 23.38 19.49 2.14
N THR A 153 24.45 20.19 1.77
CA THR A 153 24.66 20.69 0.41
C THR A 153 24.79 19.57 -0.62
N PHE A 154 25.36 18.42 -0.24
CA PHE A 154 25.37 17.24 -1.12
C PHE A 154 23.95 16.72 -1.32
N PHE A 155 23.15 16.65 -0.25
CA PHE A 155 21.76 16.19 -0.32
C PHE A 155 20.89 17.07 -1.22
N GLU A 156 21.02 18.40 -1.10
CA GLU A 156 20.33 19.35 -1.98
C GLU A 156 20.66 19.08 -3.46
N LYS A 157 21.95 18.97 -3.80
CA LYS A 157 22.39 18.66 -5.17
C LYS A 157 21.87 17.31 -5.66
N LEU A 158 21.94 16.28 -4.82
CA LEU A 158 21.43 14.94 -5.13
C LEU A 158 19.95 14.96 -5.50
N VAL A 159 19.15 15.72 -4.75
CA VAL A 159 17.71 15.87 -4.99
C VAL A 159 17.45 16.54 -6.34
N ILE A 160 18.18 17.60 -6.67
CA ILE A 160 18.07 18.27 -7.97
C ILE A 160 18.46 17.31 -9.10
N ASP A 161 19.58 16.60 -8.96
CA ASP A 161 20.06 15.61 -9.94
C ASP A 161 19.03 14.50 -10.17
N LEU A 162 18.37 14.03 -9.10
CA LEU A 162 17.31 13.05 -9.19
C LEU A 162 16.11 13.57 -9.98
N LEU A 163 15.59 14.74 -9.63
CA LEU A 163 14.45 15.32 -10.32
C LEU A 163 14.75 15.55 -11.80
N PHE A 164 15.97 15.96 -12.12
CA PHE A 164 16.43 16.06 -13.51
C PHE A 164 16.41 14.70 -14.23
N LYS A 165 16.89 13.63 -13.58
CA LYS A 165 16.84 12.26 -14.12
C LYS A 165 15.43 11.69 -14.23
N MET A 166 14.48 12.23 -13.49
CA MET A 166 13.05 11.94 -13.62
C MET A 166 12.39 12.70 -14.78
N GLY A 167 13.11 13.62 -15.42
CA GLY A 167 12.63 14.40 -16.57
C GLY A 167 12.11 15.79 -16.21
N TYR A 168 12.27 16.25 -14.97
CA TYR A 168 11.97 17.64 -14.60
C TYR A 168 13.12 18.58 -15.03
N GLY A 169 12.81 19.87 -15.22
CA GLY A 169 13.82 20.91 -15.42
C GLY A 169 14.20 21.21 -16.87
N GLY A 170 13.64 20.52 -17.87
CA GLY A 170 13.84 20.86 -19.28
C GLY A 170 15.29 20.70 -19.74
N SER A 171 15.87 21.76 -20.34
CA SER A 171 17.24 21.73 -20.87
C SER A 171 18.29 21.86 -19.75
N ARG A 172 19.53 21.39 -20.00
CA ARG A 172 20.62 21.41 -19.00
C ARG A 172 21.04 22.84 -18.58
N GLU A 173 20.69 23.85 -19.37
CA GLU A 173 20.95 25.27 -19.13
C GLU A 173 19.91 25.87 -18.17
N ASP A 174 18.66 25.39 -18.22
CA ASP A 174 17.58 25.78 -17.30
C ASP A 174 17.81 25.28 -15.86
N ALA A 175 18.52 24.15 -15.72
CA ALA A 175 18.86 23.55 -14.43
C ALA A 175 19.92 24.33 -13.63
N GLN A 176 20.67 25.25 -14.26
CA GLN A 176 21.79 25.95 -13.61
C GLN A 176 21.37 27.14 -12.73
N ALA A 177 20.12 27.61 -12.80
CA ALA A 177 19.67 28.78 -12.04
C ALA A 177 19.21 28.46 -10.60
N VAL A 178 19.32 27.21 -10.16
CA VAL A 178 18.58 26.65 -9.02
C VAL A 178 19.33 26.79 -7.68
N GLY A 179 20.04 27.89 -7.49
CA GLY A 179 20.91 28.07 -6.33
C GLY A 179 21.01 29.52 -5.89
N ARG A 180 19.90 30.11 -5.44
CA ARG A 180 19.96 31.25 -4.52
C ARG A 180 19.51 30.80 -3.14
N SER A 181 20.48 30.23 -2.41
CA SER A 181 20.40 30.10 -0.96
C SER A 181 20.28 31.51 -0.36
N GLY A 182 19.17 31.80 0.31
CA GLY A 182 18.95 33.11 0.93
C GLY A 182 17.54 33.45 1.37
N ASP A 183 16.52 32.69 0.93
CA ASP A 183 15.11 33.02 1.19
C ASP A 183 14.36 31.83 1.80
N GLY A 184 13.86 32.00 3.02
CA GLY A 184 12.60 31.38 3.46
C GLY A 184 12.52 29.85 3.63
N GLY A 185 13.56 29.09 3.25
CA GLY A 185 13.51 27.62 3.22
C GLY A 185 13.23 27.05 1.83
N ILE A 186 13.70 27.68 0.76
CA ILE A 186 13.65 27.12 -0.59
C ILE A 186 15.06 26.70 -1.01
N ASP A 187 15.22 25.41 -1.30
CA ASP A 187 16.51 24.82 -1.64
C ASP A 187 16.69 24.69 -3.17
N GLY A 188 15.59 24.73 -3.93
CA GLY A 188 15.64 24.79 -5.39
C GLY A 188 14.32 25.14 -6.07
N ILE A 189 14.37 25.44 -7.35
CA ILE A 189 13.25 25.78 -8.23
C ILE A 189 13.45 25.01 -9.52
N ILE A 190 12.47 24.21 -9.95
CA ILE A 190 12.57 23.42 -11.18
C ILE A 190 11.36 23.67 -12.07
N LYS A 191 11.57 23.64 -13.39
CA LYS A 191 10.47 23.69 -14.36
C LYS A 191 9.78 22.32 -14.41
N ALA A 192 8.45 22.29 -14.27
CA ALA A 192 7.69 21.04 -14.36
C ALA A 192 7.50 20.56 -15.80
N ASP A 193 7.62 21.48 -16.76
CA ASP A 193 7.43 21.21 -18.17
C ASP A 193 8.57 21.82 -19.01
N PRO A 194 8.84 21.29 -20.21
CA PRO A 194 9.90 21.79 -21.09
C PRO A 194 9.72 23.25 -21.53
N LEU A 195 8.48 23.77 -21.54
CA LEU A 195 8.18 25.15 -21.93
C LEU A 195 8.39 26.13 -20.77
N GLY A 196 8.53 25.63 -19.54
CA GLY A 196 8.72 26.43 -18.34
C GLY A 196 7.49 27.21 -17.90
N LEU A 197 6.28 26.77 -18.29
CA LEU A 197 5.03 27.42 -17.90
C LEU A 197 4.72 27.21 -16.42
N ASN A 198 5.14 26.06 -15.88
CA ASN A 198 4.98 25.70 -14.48
C ASN A 198 6.35 25.58 -13.80
N VAL A 199 6.51 26.27 -12.67
CA VAL A 199 7.66 26.15 -11.79
C VAL A 199 7.25 25.46 -10.49
N VAL A 200 8.12 24.60 -9.99
CA VAL A 200 7.92 23.82 -8.77
C VAL A 200 9.07 24.14 -7.84
N TYR A 201 8.73 24.53 -6.62
CA TYR A 201 9.71 24.87 -5.60
C TYR A 201 10.04 23.63 -4.80
N ILE A 202 11.30 23.49 -4.41
CA ILE A 202 11.84 22.29 -3.78
C ILE A 202 12.45 22.70 -2.45
N GLN A 203 12.12 21.94 -1.41
CA GLN A 203 12.84 21.94 -0.16
C GLN A 203 13.40 20.53 0.09
N ALA A 204 14.70 20.44 0.31
CA ALA A 204 15.45 19.21 0.54
C ALA A 204 16.11 19.29 1.92
N LYS A 205 15.46 18.70 2.93
CA LYS A 205 15.97 18.73 4.30
C LYS A 205 16.52 17.39 4.78
N ARG A 206 17.81 17.35 5.09
CA ARG A 206 18.38 16.23 5.86
C ARG A 206 17.85 16.30 7.29
N TRP A 207 17.18 15.25 7.74
CA TRP A 207 16.48 15.24 9.02
C TRP A 207 16.67 13.93 9.75
N GLU A 208 16.82 13.99 11.06
CA GLU A 208 16.83 12.83 11.94
C GLU A 208 15.49 12.68 12.65
N GLY A 209 14.97 11.45 12.70
CA GLY A 209 13.63 11.16 13.21
C GLY A 209 12.52 11.70 12.31
N ASN A 210 11.27 11.66 12.77
CA ASN A 210 10.13 12.02 11.92
C ASN A 210 9.97 13.54 11.79
N VAL A 211 9.66 14.00 10.58
CA VAL A 211 9.35 15.39 10.26
C VAL A 211 7.91 15.69 10.70
N GLY A 212 7.77 16.73 11.53
CA GLY A 212 6.47 17.22 11.99
C GLY A 212 5.81 18.22 11.03
N ALA A 213 4.62 18.69 11.41
CA ALA A 213 3.92 19.73 10.65
C ALA A 213 4.65 21.09 10.56
N PRO A 214 5.42 21.57 11.56
CA PRO A 214 6.01 22.92 11.48
C PRO A 214 6.93 23.14 10.27
N PRO A 215 7.91 22.27 9.96
CA PRO A 215 8.74 22.45 8.75
C PRO A 215 7.95 22.47 7.44
N VAL A 216 6.89 21.65 7.35
CA VAL A 216 6.02 21.63 6.16
C VAL A 216 5.18 22.90 6.07
N ARG A 217 4.73 23.44 7.20
CA ARG A 217 4.02 24.72 7.28
C ARG A 217 4.89 25.89 6.89
N ASP A 218 6.13 25.92 7.38
CA ASP A 218 7.10 26.97 7.04
C ASP A 218 7.37 26.97 5.53
N PHE A 219 7.53 25.79 4.93
CA PHE A 219 7.66 25.64 3.48
C PHE A 219 6.43 26.15 2.72
N VAL A 220 5.22 25.78 3.14
CA VAL A 220 3.97 26.32 2.54
C VAL A 220 3.92 27.84 2.64
N GLY A 221 4.33 28.42 3.77
CA GLY A 221 4.41 29.86 3.96
C GLY A 221 5.42 30.52 3.01
N ALA A 222 6.55 29.87 2.72
CA ALA A 222 7.51 30.33 1.72
C ALA A 222 6.89 30.31 0.29
N LEU A 223 6.12 29.27 -0.05
CA LEU A 223 5.38 29.23 -1.32
C LEU A 223 4.35 30.35 -1.43
N ASP A 224 3.69 30.72 -0.32
CA ASP A 224 2.77 31.87 -0.28
C ASP A 224 3.51 33.19 -0.51
N GLY A 225 4.67 33.39 0.11
CA GLY A 225 5.51 34.58 -0.07
C GLY A 225 5.94 34.77 -1.53
N GLU A 226 6.24 33.67 -2.21
CA GLU A 226 6.68 33.64 -3.62
C GLU A 226 5.52 33.60 -4.63
N GLY A 227 4.27 33.47 -4.18
CA GLY A 227 3.09 33.38 -5.04
C GLY A 227 2.98 32.07 -5.83
N VAL A 228 3.69 31.02 -5.42
CA VAL A 228 3.81 29.74 -6.13
C VAL A 228 2.76 28.75 -5.63
N GLN A 229 2.22 27.91 -6.51
CA GLN A 229 1.17 26.93 -6.16
C GLN A 229 1.70 25.54 -5.84
N ASP A 230 2.85 25.17 -6.42
CA ASP A 230 3.35 23.80 -6.41
C ASP A 230 4.70 23.70 -5.71
N GLY A 231 4.82 22.72 -4.81
CA GLY A 231 6.06 22.47 -4.10
C GLY A 231 6.31 20.99 -3.82
N ILE A 232 7.59 20.64 -3.67
CA ILE A 232 8.02 19.30 -3.26
C ILE A 232 8.89 19.44 -2.02
N PHE A 233 8.47 18.79 -0.93
CA PHE A 233 9.27 18.67 0.27
C PHE A 233 9.88 17.28 0.34
N ILE A 234 11.21 17.21 0.36
CA ILE A 234 11.98 15.98 0.34
C ILE A 234 12.80 15.87 1.62
N THR A 235 12.77 14.72 2.27
CA THR A 235 13.52 14.46 3.51
C THR A 235 14.14 13.07 3.52
N THR A 236 15.23 12.92 4.27
CA THR A 236 15.89 11.62 4.53
C THR A 236 15.16 10.76 5.56
N SER A 237 14.10 11.27 6.20
CA SER A 237 13.32 10.55 7.21
C SER A 237 11.85 10.42 6.79
N ASP A 238 10.95 10.04 7.70
CA ASP A 238 9.51 9.95 7.40
C ASP A 238 8.73 11.16 7.95
N PHE A 239 7.53 11.38 7.44
CA PHE A 239 6.62 12.42 7.92
C PHE A 239 5.64 11.84 8.93
N ASN A 240 5.39 12.55 10.02
CA ASN A 240 4.33 12.16 10.93
C ASN A 240 2.94 12.39 10.29
N PRO A 241 1.87 11.77 10.83
CA PRO A 241 0.52 11.94 10.28
C PRO A 241 0.07 13.39 10.19
N ALA A 242 0.41 14.23 11.18
CA ALA A 242 0.05 15.64 11.21
C ALA A 242 0.69 16.46 10.07
N ALA A 243 1.92 16.13 9.67
CA ALA A 243 2.59 16.76 8.54
C ALA A 243 1.92 16.40 7.21
N LYS A 244 1.54 15.11 7.04
CA LYS A 244 0.82 14.63 5.86
C LYS A 244 -0.56 15.28 5.75
N GLU A 245 -1.32 15.27 6.85
CA GLU A 245 -2.65 15.90 6.94
C GLU A 245 -2.59 17.41 6.69
N PHE A 246 -1.54 18.09 7.15
CA PHE A 246 -1.35 19.52 6.87
C PHE A 246 -1.09 19.78 5.38
N ALA A 247 -0.21 19.00 4.74
CA ALA A 247 0.06 19.14 3.31
C ALA A 247 -1.20 18.88 2.45
N GLU A 248 -2.00 17.87 2.80
CA GLU A 248 -3.25 17.53 2.10
C GLU A 248 -4.34 18.61 2.23
N ARG A 249 -4.37 19.34 3.36
CA ARG A 249 -5.35 20.41 3.61
C ARG A 249 -4.94 21.77 3.08
N SER A 250 -3.68 21.94 2.70
CA SER A 250 -3.17 23.19 2.17
C SER A 250 -3.90 23.55 0.88
N SER A 251 -4.09 24.85 0.63
CA SER A 251 -4.57 25.33 -0.67
C SER A 251 -3.50 25.14 -1.77
N LYS A 252 -2.24 24.99 -1.37
CA LYS A 252 -1.09 24.72 -2.23
C LYS A 252 -0.93 23.22 -2.48
N ARG A 253 -0.43 22.84 -3.66
CA ARG A 253 -0.12 21.44 -3.98
C ARG A 253 1.30 21.11 -3.51
N VAL A 254 1.39 20.53 -2.31
CA VAL A 254 2.67 20.09 -1.75
C VAL A 254 2.80 18.58 -1.79
N ILE A 255 3.80 18.08 -2.51
CA ILE A 255 4.15 16.66 -2.53
C ILE A 255 5.22 16.40 -1.46
N LEU A 256 4.96 15.42 -0.60
CA LEU A 256 5.90 14.97 0.43
C LEU A 256 6.61 13.70 -0.05
N ILE A 257 7.95 13.73 -0.10
CA ILE A 257 8.78 12.58 -0.45
C ILE A 257 9.65 12.22 0.74
N ASN A 258 9.38 11.06 1.34
CA ASN A 258 10.16 10.56 2.47
C ASN A 258 11.43 9.82 2.02
N GLY A 259 12.30 9.48 2.97
CA GLY A 259 13.60 8.85 2.67
C GLY A 259 13.48 7.52 1.93
N SER A 260 12.44 6.73 2.23
CA SER A 260 12.19 5.44 1.57
C SER A 260 11.72 5.60 0.12
N GLN A 261 10.92 6.63 -0.17
CA GLN A 261 10.49 6.97 -1.53
C GLN A 261 11.65 7.53 -2.33
N LEU A 262 12.43 8.43 -1.72
CA LEU A 262 13.63 9.00 -2.34
C LEU A 262 14.59 7.90 -2.81
N ALA A 263 14.94 6.95 -1.93
CA ALA A 263 15.86 5.88 -2.28
C ALA A 263 15.33 4.98 -3.41
N ARG A 264 14.00 4.73 -3.46
CA ARG A 264 13.37 3.99 -4.56
C ARG A 264 13.46 4.74 -5.88
N TYR A 265 13.16 6.04 -5.88
CA TYR A 265 13.30 6.87 -7.08
C TYR A 265 14.75 6.93 -7.56
N MET A 266 15.71 7.00 -6.65
CA MET A 266 17.13 6.93 -7.02
C MET A 266 17.48 5.64 -7.74
N ILE A 267 16.97 4.49 -7.27
CA ILE A 267 17.18 3.20 -7.95
C ILE A 267 16.51 3.21 -9.33
N ASP A 268 15.24 3.63 -9.42
CA ASP A 268 14.46 3.59 -10.66
C ASP A 268 15.03 4.49 -11.75
N HIS A 269 15.65 5.61 -11.34
CA HIS A 269 16.24 6.60 -12.25
C HIS A 269 17.77 6.52 -12.35
N ASN A 270 18.39 5.43 -11.83
CA ASN A 270 19.83 5.18 -11.89
C ASN A 270 20.70 6.33 -11.32
N VAL A 271 20.32 6.85 -10.15
CA VAL A 271 21.02 7.93 -9.44
C VAL A 271 21.72 7.37 -8.21
N GLY A 272 23.05 7.54 -8.15
CA GLY A 272 23.85 7.01 -7.03
C GLY A 272 23.96 5.48 -7.00
N VAL A 273 23.53 4.80 -8.07
CA VAL A 273 23.62 3.35 -8.26
C VAL A 273 24.17 3.02 -9.64
N SER A 274 24.73 1.82 -9.78
CA SER A 274 25.21 1.28 -11.05
C SER A 274 24.76 -0.18 -11.21
N VAL A 275 24.50 -0.60 -12.45
CA VAL A 275 24.21 -2.00 -12.73
C VAL A 275 25.46 -2.84 -12.49
N GLU A 276 25.40 -3.76 -11.53
CA GLU A 276 26.50 -4.69 -11.26
C GLU A 276 26.45 -5.92 -12.17
N LYS A 277 25.25 -6.50 -12.36
CA LYS A 277 25.02 -7.72 -13.14
C LYS A 277 23.67 -7.68 -13.85
N THR A 278 23.58 -8.33 -15.01
CA THR A 278 22.34 -8.51 -15.79
C THR A 278 22.13 -10.00 -16.04
N TYR A 279 20.92 -10.49 -15.76
CA TYR A 279 20.51 -11.87 -16.03
C TYR A 279 19.39 -11.86 -17.07
N GLU A 280 19.55 -12.63 -18.15
CA GLU A 280 18.54 -12.76 -19.21
C GLU A 280 17.75 -14.06 -19.06
N ILE A 281 16.42 -13.98 -19.15
CA ILE A 281 15.53 -15.15 -19.23
C ILE A 281 15.03 -15.25 -20.66
N LYS A 282 15.39 -16.33 -21.36
CA LYS A 282 14.99 -16.59 -22.75
C LYS A 282 13.75 -17.47 -22.76
N ARG A 283 12.87 -17.27 -23.74
CA ARG A 283 11.75 -18.18 -24.06
C ARG A 283 11.88 -18.66 -25.49
N VAL A 284 11.26 -19.79 -25.81
CA VAL A 284 11.15 -20.25 -27.20
C VAL A 284 10.41 -19.19 -28.00
N ASP A 285 10.99 -18.81 -29.13
CA ASP A 285 10.34 -17.99 -30.13
C ASP A 285 9.53 -18.91 -31.05
N SER A 286 8.24 -19.06 -30.76
CA SER A 286 7.38 -19.99 -31.51
C SER A 286 7.30 -19.64 -32.99
N ASP A 287 7.38 -18.35 -33.33
CA ASP A 287 7.25 -17.88 -34.72
C ASP A 287 8.38 -18.43 -35.60
N TYR A 288 9.59 -18.56 -35.04
CA TYR A 288 10.75 -19.15 -35.71
C TYR A 288 10.54 -20.61 -36.14
N PHE A 289 9.72 -21.37 -35.40
CA PHE A 289 9.48 -22.80 -35.65
C PHE A 289 8.20 -23.08 -36.45
N THR A 290 7.53 -22.04 -36.92
CA THR A 290 6.34 -22.22 -37.78
C THR A 290 6.82 -22.43 -39.22
N GLU A 291 6.71 -23.66 -39.74
CA GLU A 291 6.96 -23.92 -41.16
C GLU A 291 5.86 -23.25 -41.99
N ASN A 292 6.21 -22.28 -42.83
CA ASN A 292 5.29 -21.71 -43.79
C ASN A 292 4.95 -22.78 -44.83
N ALA A 293 3.75 -23.34 -44.74
CA ALA A 293 3.18 -24.23 -45.73
C ALA A 293 2.80 -23.45 -47.01
N GLU A 294 3.79 -22.94 -47.75
CA GLU A 294 3.58 -22.31 -49.06
C GLU A 294 4.31 -22.99 -50.23
N ASP A 295 5.08 -24.06 -49.99
CA ASP A 295 5.69 -24.84 -51.07
C ASP A 295 5.28 -26.32 -50.97
N SER A 296 4.14 -26.68 -51.57
CA SER A 296 3.77 -28.07 -51.91
C SER A 296 2.89 -28.11 -53.14
#